data_AF-A0A1M3NWF7-F1
#
_entry.id   AF-A0A1M3NWF7-F1
#
_cell.length_a   1.000
_cell.length_b   1.000
_cell.length_c   1.000
_cell.angle_alpha   90.00
_cell.angle_beta   90.00
_cell.angle_gamma   90.00
#
_symmetry.space_group_name_H-M   'P 1'
#
loop_
_entity.id
_entity.type
_entity.pdbx_description
1 polymer ?
#
loop_
_entity_poly.entity_id
_entity_poly.type
_entity_poly.pdbx_seq_one_letter_code
_entity_poly.pdbx_strand_id
1 'polypeptide(L)'
;MSGFSLSSEPFTLMRDCDAVMVPQGETVRLPAGQIGYITQALGGSFTVYVDGNLFRVAGSDADALGKEPPPPIEVPADATDADVEKLAWDQLRTVFDPEIPVNVVELGLVYDLSLEQREDGQRKVYVKLTLTAPGCGMGDILVDDARTKLEMIPTIAEADVDLVFDPPWSYSMMSDAAKLETGMM
;
A
#
# COMPACT_ATOMS: atom_id res chain seq x y z
N MET A 1 -26.73 -7.90 5.24
CA MET A 1 -27.30 -7.01 4.22
C MET A 1 -26.21 -6.08 3.74
N SER A 2 -25.92 -6.15 2.44
CA SER A 2 -25.25 -5.13 1.63
C SER A 2 -24.07 -4.38 2.27
N GLY A 3 -22.87 -4.95 2.18
CA GLY A 3 -21.59 -4.21 2.29
C GLY A 3 -21.34 -3.29 1.08
N PHE A 4 -22.40 -2.71 0.52
CA PHE A 4 -22.31 -1.76 -0.57
C PHE A 4 -21.98 -0.39 0.04
N SER A 5 -20.72 0.04 -0.11
CA SER A 5 -20.41 1.46 -0.06
C SER A 5 -21.21 2.17 -1.16
N LEU A 6 -21.76 3.34 -0.84
CA LEU A 6 -22.50 4.24 -1.75
C LEU A 6 -21.63 4.76 -2.93
N SER A 7 -20.34 4.41 -2.97
CA SER A 7 -19.35 4.79 -3.98
C SER A 7 -18.92 3.64 -4.91
N SER A 8 -19.66 2.53 -4.95
CA SER A 8 -19.27 1.35 -5.73
C SER A 8 -19.41 1.59 -7.23
N GLU A 9 -18.31 1.49 -7.96
CA GLU A 9 -18.28 1.70 -9.42
C GLU A 9 -18.19 0.35 -10.15
N PRO A 10 -19.12 0.02 -11.06
CA PRO A 10 -19.04 -1.22 -11.82
C PRO A 10 -17.86 -1.19 -12.79
N PHE A 11 -17.18 -2.32 -12.95
CA PHE A 11 -16.11 -2.48 -13.92
C PHE A 11 -16.18 -3.84 -14.63
N THR A 12 -15.44 -3.96 -15.73
CA THR A 12 -15.18 -5.23 -16.41
C THR A 12 -13.68 -5.34 -16.63
N LEU A 13 -13.07 -6.46 -16.25
CA LEU A 13 -11.64 -6.66 -16.45
C LEU A 13 -11.29 -6.62 -17.94
N MET A 14 -10.44 -5.68 -18.32
CA MET A 14 -10.00 -5.52 -19.72
C MET A 14 -8.94 -6.54 -20.12
N ARG A 15 -8.19 -7.07 -19.14
CA ARG A 15 -7.18 -8.12 -19.29
C ARG A 15 -7.13 -8.96 -18.02
N ASP A 16 -6.41 -10.08 -18.09
CA ASP A 16 -6.05 -10.82 -16.88
C ASP A 16 -5.27 -9.91 -15.92
N CYS A 17 -5.58 -10.01 -14.64
CA CYS A 17 -4.98 -9.20 -13.59
C CYS A 17 -4.68 -10.07 -12.38
N ASP A 18 -3.47 -10.00 -11.87
CA ASP A 18 -3.16 -10.58 -10.57
C ASP A 18 -3.70 -9.63 -9.48
N ALA A 19 -4.35 -10.21 -8.46
CA ALA A 19 -4.97 -9.46 -7.37
C ALA A 19 -4.83 -10.24 -6.07
N VAL A 20 -4.74 -9.54 -4.95
CA VAL A 20 -4.56 -10.16 -3.63
C VAL A 20 -5.90 -10.26 -2.93
N MET A 21 -6.32 -11.47 -2.54
CA MET A 21 -7.59 -11.66 -1.84
C MET A 21 -7.54 -11.05 -0.43
N VAL A 22 -8.56 -10.28 -0.06
CA VAL A 22 -8.67 -9.64 1.27
C VAL A 22 -9.74 -10.35 2.10
N PRO A 23 -9.47 -10.77 3.35
CA PRO A 23 -8.26 -10.58 4.15
C PRO A 23 -7.34 -11.83 4.17
N GLN A 24 -7.32 -12.66 3.13
CA GLN A 24 -6.52 -13.90 3.15
C GLN A 24 -5.06 -13.70 2.71
N GLY A 25 -4.80 -12.72 1.83
CA GLY A 25 -3.47 -12.42 1.31
C GLY A 25 -2.99 -13.31 0.18
N GLU A 26 -3.83 -14.20 -0.32
CA GLU A 26 -3.50 -15.07 -1.44
C GLU A 26 -3.57 -14.30 -2.76
N THR A 27 -2.50 -14.36 -3.55
CA THR A 27 -2.48 -13.82 -4.92
C THR A 27 -3.30 -14.73 -5.84
N VAL A 28 -4.33 -14.16 -6.46
CA VAL A 28 -5.25 -14.83 -7.38
C VAL A 28 -5.26 -14.09 -8.71
N ARG A 29 -5.20 -14.85 -9.80
CA ARG A 29 -5.34 -14.30 -11.15
C ARG A 29 -6.81 -14.19 -11.53
N LEU A 30 -7.29 -12.97 -11.67
CA LEU A 30 -8.63 -12.66 -12.15
C LEU A 30 -8.65 -12.63 -13.69
N PRO A 31 -9.48 -13.45 -14.36
CA PRO A 31 -9.52 -13.53 -15.82
C PRO A 31 -10.20 -12.31 -16.46
N ALA A 32 -9.74 -11.94 -17.67
CA ALA A 32 -10.38 -10.92 -18.48
C ALA A 32 -11.89 -11.18 -18.68
N GLY A 33 -12.69 -10.12 -18.67
CA GLY A 33 -14.15 -10.18 -18.84
C GLY A 33 -14.95 -10.44 -17.55
N GLN A 34 -14.29 -10.68 -16.41
CA GLN A 34 -14.97 -10.70 -15.12
C GLN A 34 -15.55 -9.32 -14.79
N ILE A 35 -16.71 -9.34 -14.15
CA ILE A 35 -17.46 -8.15 -13.77
C ILE A 35 -17.42 -8.04 -12.25
N GLY A 36 -17.22 -6.83 -11.75
CA GLY A 36 -17.24 -6.56 -10.33
C GLY A 36 -17.56 -5.11 -10.03
N TYR A 37 -17.34 -4.73 -8.77
CA TYR A 37 -17.47 -3.36 -8.32
C TYR A 37 -16.17 -2.92 -7.67
N ILE A 38 -15.64 -1.77 -8.06
CA ILE A 38 -14.58 -1.08 -7.33
C ILE A 38 -15.25 -0.50 -6.08
N THR A 39 -14.86 -1.00 -4.91
CA THR A 39 -15.43 -0.57 -3.62
C THR A 39 -14.64 0.58 -3.03
N GLN A 40 -13.32 0.61 -3.26
CA GLN A 40 -12.40 1.63 -2.78
C GLN A 40 -11.25 1.84 -3.78
N ALA A 41 -10.77 3.07 -3.87
CA ALA A 41 -9.54 3.44 -4.56
C ALA A 41 -8.70 4.29 -3.60
N LEU A 42 -7.70 3.66 -2.97
CA LEU A 42 -6.89 4.28 -1.92
C LEU A 42 -5.40 4.06 -2.24
N GLY A 43 -4.63 5.14 -2.16
CA GLY A 43 -3.16 5.06 -2.20
C GLY A 43 -2.57 4.47 -3.48
N GLY A 44 -3.25 4.59 -4.62
CA GLY A 44 -2.83 3.95 -5.85
C GLY A 44 -2.93 2.42 -5.76
N SER A 45 -3.99 1.91 -5.13
CA SER A 45 -4.48 0.54 -5.25
C SER A 45 -6.01 0.57 -5.27
N PHE A 46 -6.61 -0.50 -5.79
CA PHE A 46 -8.05 -0.61 -5.96
C PHE A 46 -8.55 -1.85 -5.23
N THR A 47 -9.50 -1.67 -4.31
CA THR A 47 -10.23 -2.79 -3.74
C THR A 47 -11.44 -3.05 -4.60
N VAL A 48 -11.55 -4.27 -5.11
CA VAL A 48 -12.62 -4.72 -5.99
C VAL A 48 -13.39 -5.88 -5.39
N TYR A 49 -14.69 -5.90 -5.60
CA TYR A 49 -15.57 -6.99 -5.21
C TYR A 49 -15.95 -7.81 -6.45
N VAL A 50 -15.56 -9.09 -6.46
CA VAL A 50 -15.78 -10.03 -7.56
C VAL A 50 -16.22 -11.37 -6.98
N ASP A 51 -17.31 -11.93 -7.51
CA ASP A 51 -17.83 -13.26 -7.15
C ASP A 51 -17.94 -13.54 -5.63
N GLY A 52 -18.31 -12.54 -4.84
CA GLY A 52 -18.48 -12.71 -3.39
C GLY A 52 -17.26 -12.33 -2.56
N ASN A 53 -16.11 -12.09 -3.18
CA ASN A 53 -14.83 -11.88 -2.51
C ASN A 53 -14.29 -10.47 -2.77
N LEU A 54 -13.48 -9.97 -1.83
CA LEU A 54 -12.74 -8.74 -1.99
C LEU A 54 -11.32 -9.06 -2.47
N PHE A 55 -10.86 -8.30 -3.45
CA PHE A 55 -9.51 -8.38 -3.98
C PHE A 55 -8.89 -6.99 -4.01
N ARG A 56 -7.59 -6.92 -3.75
CA ARG A 56 -6.78 -5.73 -3.89
C ARG A 56 -5.98 -5.83 -5.18
N VAL A 57 -6.18 -4.87 -6.07
CA VAL A 57 -5.46 -4.70 -7.34
C VAL A 57 -4.43 -3.58 -7.19
N ALA A 58 -3.20 -3.82 -7.63
CA ALA A 58 -2.14 -2.81 -7.58
C ALA A 58 -2.46 -1.63 -8.53
N GLY A 59 -2.02 -0.43 -8.19
CA GLY A 59 -2.24 0.76 -9.05
C GLY A 59 -1.54 0.68 -10.40
N SER A 60 -0.47 -0.09 -10.51
CA SER A 60 0.17 -0.43 -11.79
C SER A 60 -0.78 -1.15 -12.75
N ASP A 61 -1.78 -1.86 -12.21
CA ASP A 61 -2.78 -2.62 -12.95
C ASP A 61 -4.13 -1.89 -13.03
N ALA A 62 -4.16 -0.58 -12.77
CA ALA A 62 -5.35 0.25 -12.89
C ALA A 62 -6.01 0.12 -14.28
N ASP A 63 -5.21 -0.04 -15.33
CA ASP A 63 -5.66 -0.21 -16.70
C ASP A 63 -6.52 -1.47 -16.87
N ALA A 64 -6.27 -2.54 -16.10
CA ALA A 64 -7.10 -3.74 -16.11
C ALA A 64 -8.53 -3.45 -15.64
N LEU A 65 -8.71 -2.44 -14.79
CA LEU A 65 -10.01 -1.96 -14.29
C LEU A 65 -10.62 -0.84 -15.15
N GLY A 66 -9.95 -0.44 -16.24
CA GLY A 66 -10.34 0.73 -17.04
C GLY A 66 -10.04 2.07 -16.37
N LYS A 67 -9.11 2.08 -15.40
CA LYS A 67 -8.64 3.28 -14.71
C LYS A 67 -7.28 3.72 -15.26
N GLU A 68 -6.98 5.00 -15.11
CA GLU A 68 -5.65 5.50 -15.42
C GLU A 68 -4.69 5.09 -14.28
N PRO A 69 -3.53 4.47 -14.60
CA PRO A 69 -2.49 4.24 -13.61
C PRO A 69 -2.04 5.56 -12.97
N PRO A 70 -1.61 5.54 -11.71
CA PRO A 70 -1.06 6.74 -11.07
C PRO A 70 0.16 7.23 -11.88
N PRO A 71 0.38 8.56 -11.93
CA PRO A 71 1.52 9.12 -12.64
C PRO A 71 2.83 8.55 -12.05
N PRO A 72 3.85 8.31 -12.89
CA PRO A 72 5.14 7.84 -12.41
C PRO A 72 5.76 8.84 -11.44
N ILE A 73 6.51 8.33 -10.48
CA ILE A 73 7.21 9.14 -9.50
C ILE A 73 8.36 9.86 -10.20
N GLU A 74 8.37 11.18 -10.17
CA GLU A 74 9.46 11.98 -10.71
C GLU A 74 10.47 12.31 -9.61
N VAL A 75 11.75 12.06 -9.89
CA VAL A 75 12.87 12.40 -9.00
C VAL A 75 13.77 13.40 -9.74
N PRO A 76 14.03 14.59 -9.17
CA PRO A 76 14.97 15.52 -9.75
C PRO A 76 16.34 14.88 -10.01
N ALA A 77 17.02 15.23 -11.10
CA ALA A 77 18.31 14.65 -11.45
C ALA A 77 19.42 14.93 -10.40
N ASP A 78 19.22 15.98 -9.59
CA ASP A 78 20.07 16.42 -8.49
C ASP A 78 19.47 16.12 -7.11
N ALA A 79 18.48 15.20 -7.03
CA ALA A 79 17.82 14.83 -5.79
C ALA A 79 18.82 14.36 -4.72
N THR A 80 18.79 15.05 -3.59
CA THR A 80 19.56 14.68 -2.40
C THR A 80 18.92 13.49 -1.69
N ASP A 81 19.64 12.90 -0.74
CA ASP A 81 19.07 11.80 0.06
C ASP A 81 17.85 12.27 0.86
N ALA A 82 17.80 13.52 1.31
CA ALA A 82 16.64 14.09 1.98
C ALA A 82 15.41 14.23 1.06
N ASP A 83 15.62 14.50 -0.24
CA ASP A 83 14.54 14.57 -1.22
C ASP A 83 13.95 13.18 -1.48
N VAL A 84 14.83 12.18 -1.62
CA VAL A 84 14.41 10.77 -1.79
C VAL A 84 13.74 10.25 -0.52
N GLU A 85 14.23 10.61 0.66
CA GLU A 85 13.64 10.23 1.94
C GLU A 85 12.22 10.79 2.06
N LYS A 86 12.03 12.06 1.68
CA LYS A 86 10.70 12.67 1.65
C LYS A 86 9.76 11.92 0.70
N LEU A 87 10.23 11.56 -0.51
CA LEU A 87 9.44 10.77 -1.45
C LEU A 87 9.11 9.39 -0.89
N ALA A 88 10.04 8.74 -0.19
CA ALA A 88 9.81 7.46 0.47
C ALA A 88 8.71 7.56 1.54
N TRP A 89 8.74 8.59 2.38
CA TRP A 89 7.64 8.87 3.31
C TRP A 89 6.31 9.14 2.61
N ASP A 90 6.32 9.90 1.51
CA ASP A 90 5.11 10.16 0.73
C ASP A 90 4.55 8.87 0.10
N GLN A 91 5.41 7.96 -0.36
CA GLN A 91 4.97 6.64 -0.84
C GLN A 91 4.40 5.78 0.29
N LEU A 92 5.03 5.76 1.47
CA LEU A 92 4.48 5.04 2.62
C LEU A 92 3.13 5.60 3.08
N ARG A 93 2.85 6.90 2.91
CA ARG A 93 1.50 7.46 3.15
C ARG A 93 0.44 6.94 2.17
N THR A 94 0.85 6.34 1.06
CA THR A 94 -0.06 5.67 0.12
C THR A 94 -0.27 4.19 0.42
N VAL A 95 0.42 3.64 1.42
CA VAL A 95 0.21 2.27 1.90
C VAL A 95 -0.86 2.33 2.99
N PHE A 96 -1.98 1.63 2.78
CA PHE A 96 -3.11 1.59 3.71
C PHE A 96 -3.24 0.23 4.37
N ASP A 97 -3.61 0.25 5.66
CA ASP A 97 -3.97 -0.98 6.36
C ASP A 97 -5.31 -1.51 5.80
N PRO A 98 -5.39 -2.81 5.44
CA PRO A 98 -6.60 -3.37 4.83
C PRO A 98 -7.75 -3.55 5.83
N GLU A 99 -7.47 -3.60 7.13
CA GLU A 99 -8.48 -3.73 8.20
C GLU A 99 -8.92 -2.36 8.71
N ILE A 100 -7.98 -1.43 8.84
CA ILE A 100 -8.20 -0.05 9.27
C ILE A 100 -7.90 0.86 8.09
N PRO A 101 -8.88 1.54 7.47
CA PRO A 101 -8.70 2.32 6.24
C PRO A 101 -7.94 3.65 6.46
N VAL A 102 -6.79 3.59 7.13
CA VAL A 102 -5.86 4.67 7.46
C VAL A 102 -4.47 4.23 6.98
N ASN A 103 -3.65 5.19 6.55
CA ASN A 103 -2.32 4.86 6.04
C ASN A 103 -1.34 4.48 7.16
N VAL A 104 -0.33 3.68 6.82
CA VAL A 104 0.63 3.11 7.79
C VAL A 104 1.46 4.17 8.52
N VAL A 105 1.67 5.34 7.90
CA VAL A 105 2.40 6.46 8.50
C VAL A 105 1.54 7.14 9.57
N GLU A 106 0.28 7.46 9.25
CA GLU A 106 -0.64 8.09 10.19
C GLU A 106 -1.08 7.12 11.32
N LEU A 107 -1.11 5.81 11.04
CA LEU A 107 -1.28 4.79 12.07
C LEU A 107 -0.05 4.66 12.99
N GLY A 108 1.10 5.20 12.60
CA GLY A 108 2.36 5.06 13.37
C GLY A 108 2.93 3.65 13.30
N LEU A 109 2.73 2.94 12.19
CA LEU A 109 3.29 1.60 11.96
C LEU A 109 4.72 1.64 11.42
N VAL A 110 5.17 2.78 10.90
CA VAL A 110 6.55 2.98 10.42
C VAL A 110 7.41 3.48 11.57
N TYR A 111 8.34 2.67 12.04
CA TYR A 111 9.22 2.99 13.18
C TYR A 111 10.52 3.66 12.77
N ASP A 112 11.05 3.28 11.61
CA ASP A 112 12.34 3.75 11.15
C ASP A 112 12.36 3.71 9.62
N LEU A 113 13.03 4.69 9.01
CA LEU A 113 13.28 4.75 7.58
C LEU A 113 14.68 5.33 7.39
N SER A 114 15.52 4.60 6.67
CA SER A 114 16.88 5.03 6.37
C SER A 114 17.27 4.68 4.94
N LEU A 115 18.18 5.48 4.38
CA LEU A 115 18.71 5.31 3.04
C LEU A 115 20.20 4.98 3.10
N GLU A 116 20.63 4.03 2.29
CA GLU A 116 22.03 3.67 2.09
C GLU A 116 22.38 3.87 0.62
N GLN A 117 23.49 4.57 0.35
CA GLN A 117 24.00 4.70 -1.02
C GLN A 117 24.76 3.43 -1.43
N ARG A 118 24.45 2.93 -2.62
CA ARG A 118 25.13 1.79 -3.24
C ARG A 118 26.28 2.25 -4.13
N GLU A 119 27.22 1.35 -4.41
CA GLU A 119 28.39 1.62 -5.26
C GLU A 119 28.02 1.98 -6.72
N ASP A 120 26.85 1.54 -7.19
CA ASP A 120 26.31 1.81 -8.52
C ASP A 120 25.62 3.19 -8.64
N GLY A 121 25.62 3.98 -7.57
CA GLY A 121 24.97 5.30 -7.50
C GLY A 121 23.45 5.22 -7.27
N GLN A 122 22.89 4.02 -7.09
CA GLN A 122 21.51 3.84 -6.63
C GLN A 122 21.46 3.81 -5.10
N ARG A 123 20.26 3.70 -4.56
CA ARG A 123 19.99 3.70 -3.12
C ARG A 123 19.31 2.41 -2.71
N LYS A 124 19.64 1.92 -1.52
CA LYS A 124 18.86 0.91 -0.80
C LYS A 124 18.10 1.59 0.32
N VAL A 125 16.84 1.22 0.51
CA VAL A 125 16.00 1.76 1.59
C VAL A 125 15.76 0.67 2.61
N TYR A 126 15.88 1.02 3.89
CA TYR A 126 15.50 0.15 4.99
C TYR A 126 14.35 0.79 5.75
N VAL A 127 13.27 0.02 5.93
CA VAL A 127 12.10 0.43 6.69
C VAL A 127 11.84 -0.60 7.78
N LYS A 128 11.68 -0.13 9.03
CA LYS A 128 11.13 -0.96 10.11
C LYS A 128 9.64 -0.68 10.21
N LEU A 129 8.85 -1.70 9.99
CA LEU A 129 7.40 -1.64 10.02
C LEU A 129 6.86 -2.54 11.13
N THR A 130 5.75 -2.17 11.74
CA THR A 130 5.03 -3.01 12.71
C THR A 130 3.59 -3.23 12.30
N LEU A 131 2.85 -4.05 13.05
CA LEU A 131 1.42 -4.29 12.85
C LEU A 131 0.61 -3.83 14.06
N THR A 132 -0.65 -3.51 13.80
CA THR A 132 -1.65 -3.23 14.84
C THR A 132 -1.92 -4.46 15.71
N ALA A 133 -1.78 -5.68 15.16
CA ALA A 133 -1.89 -6.94 15.88
C ALA A 133 -0.91 -8.02 15.35
N PRO A 134 -0.26 -8.80 16.24
CA PRO A 134 0.61 -9.91 15.84
C PRO A 134 -0.21 -11.08 15.29
N GLY A 135 0.24 -11.68 14.19
CA GLY A 135 -0.35 -12.90 13.62
C GLY A 135 -1.38 -12.70 12.52
N CYS A 136 -1.50 -11.50 11.95
CA CYS A 136 -2.33 -11.29 10.76
C CYS A 136 -1.55 -11.66 9.49
N GLY A 137 -2.11 -12.51 8.62
CA GLY A 137 -1.54 -12.79 7.28
C GLY A 137 -1.41 -11.54 6.40
N MET A 138 -1.94 -10.40 6.85
CA MET A 138 -1.80 -9.09 6.19
C MET A 138 -0.43 -8.46 6.36
N GLY A 139 0.40 -8.94 7.29
CA GLY A 139 1.76 -8.41 7.49
C GLY A 139 2.61 -8.52 6.23
N ASP A 140 2.58 -9.69 5.59
CA ASP A 140 3.34 -9.93 4.36
C ASP A 140 2.83 -9.05 3.21
N ILE A 141 1.52 -8.79 3.13
CA ILE A 141 0.94 -7.88 2.13
C ILE A 141 1.39 -6.45 2.36
N LEU A 142 1.37 -5.98 3.61
CA LEU A 142 1.79 -4.61 3.94
C LEU A 142 3.28 -4.41 3.67
N VAL A 143 4.09 -5.42 3.99
CA VAL A 143 5.53 -5.45 3.67
C VAL A 143 5.74 -5.40 2.16
N ASP A 144 5.04 -6.22 1.40
CA ASP A 144 5.17 -6.29 -0.06
C ASP A 144 4.67 -5.02 -0.75
N ASP A 145 3.56 -4.45 -0.28
CA ASP A 145 3.03 -3.19 -0.79
C ASP A 145 3.97 -2.03 -0.48
N ALA A 146 4.48 -1.92 0.75
CA ALA A 146 5.47 -0.92 1.12
C ALA A 146 6.75 -1.06 0.28
N ARG A 147 7.27 -2.28 0.13
CA ARG A 147 8.44 -2.57 -0.71
C ARG A 147 8.20 -2.12 -2.15
N THR A 148 7.11 -2.58 -2.77
CA THR A 148 6.76 -2.25 -4.16
C THR A 148 6.63 -0.74 -4.36
N LYS A 149 6.02 -0.04 -3.40
CA LYS A 149 5.84 1.41 -3.45
C LYS A 149 7.15 2.17 -3.35
N LEU A 150 8.07 1.71 -2.51
CA LEU A 150 9.41 2.30 -2.39
C LEU A 150 10.27 2.02 -3.63
N GLU A 151 10.20 0.81 -4.19
CA GLU A 151 10.94 0.43 -5.40
C GLU A 151 10.46 1.14 -6.68
N MET A 152 9.25 1.72 -6.66
CA MET A 152 8.78 2.59 -7.75
C MET A 152 9.48 3.95 -7.80
N ILE A 153 10.16 4.38 -6.74
CA ILE A 153 10.87 5.67 -6.72
C ILE A 153 12.15 5.53 -7.57
N PRO A 154 12.34 6.35 -8.61
CA PRO A 154 13.58 6.38 -9.35
C PRO A 154 14.78 6.57 -8.41
N THR A 155 15.89 5.88 -8.68
CA THR A 155 17.10 5.81 -7.84
C THR A 155 17.06 4.84 -6.66
N ILE A 156 15.92 4.27 -6.28
CA ILE A 156 15.87 3.14 -5.34
C ILE A 156 16.07 1.84 -6.14
N ALA A 157 17.09 1.07 -5.77
CA ALA A 157 17.38 -0.23 -6.36
C ALA A 157 16.68 -1.39 -5.64
N GLU A 158 16.48 -1.22 -4.33
CA GLU A 158 16.05 -2.29 -3.43
C GLU A 158 15.41 -1.65 -2.18
N ALA A 159 14.26 -2.16 -1.77
CA ALA A 159 13.63 -1.80 -0.50
C ALA A 159 13.57 -3.01 0.45
N ASP A 160 14.24 -2.88 1.58
CA ASP A 160 14.21 -3.82 2.68
C ASP A 160 13.19 -3.36 3.71
N VAL A 161 12.14 -4.15 3.91
CA VAL A 161 11.05 -3.81 4.83
C VAL A 161 10.99 -4.90 5.88
N ASP A 162 11.50 -4.57 7.06
CA ASP A 162 11.59 -5.47 8.21
C ASP A 162 10.36 -5.34 9.10
N LEU A 163 9.67 -6.46 9.33
CA LEU A 163 8.54 -6.51 10.24
C LEU A 163 9.04 -6.73 11.68
N VAL A 164 8.85 -5.72 12.54
CA VAL A 164 9.25 -5.73 13.95
C VAL A 164 8.02 -5.67 14.87
N PHE A 165 8.12 -6.35 16.01
CA PHE A 165 7.06 -6.39 17.03
C PHE A 165 7.50 -5.81 18.38
N ASP A 166 8.74 -5.30 18.45
CA ASP A 166 9.29 -4.63 19.63
C ASP A 166 9.85 -3.25 19.21
N PRO A 167 9.33 -2.14 19.78
CA PRO A 167 8.22 -2.08 20.74
C PRO A 167 6.89 -2.56 20.14
N PRO A 168 5.93 -3.04 20.96
CA PRO A 168 4.59 -3.34 20.47
C PRO A 168 3.87 -2.04 20.13
N TRP A 169 3.09 -2.07 19.04
CA TRP A 169 2.27 -0.93 18.64
C TRP A 169 1.20 -0.59 19.68
N SER A 170 0.87 0.70 19.81
CA SER A 170 -0.24 1.18 20.62
C SER A 170 -0.90 2.40 19.98
N TYR A 171 -2.18 2.61 20.28
CA TYR A 171 -2.95 3.77 19.79
C TYR A 171 -2.31 5.14 20.05
N SER A 172 -1.43 5.25 21.06
CA SER A 172 -0.67 6.47 21.32
C SER A 172 0.25 6.88 20.17
N MET A 173 0.69 5.91 19.35
CA MET A 173 1.58 6.08 18.20
C MET A 173 0.86 6.67 16.98
N MET A 174 -0.48 6.64 16.94
CA MET A 174 -1.27 7.24 15.88
C MET A 174 -1.16 8.76 15.90
N SER A 175 -1.19 9.37 14.72
CA SER A 175 -1.33 10.82 14.59
C SER A 175 -2.66 11.30 15.15
N ASP A 176 -2.74 12.59 15.52
CA ASP A 176 -3.99 13.18 16.01
C ASP A 176 -5.10 13.14 14.95
N ALA A 177 -4.74 13.25 13.66
CA ALA A 177 -5.67 13.11 12.55
C ALA A 177 -6.26 11.69 12.47
N ALA A 178 -5.41 10.66 12.55
CA ALA A 178 -5.85 9.27 12.53
C ALA A 178 -6.75 8.93 13.74
N LYS A 179 -6.42 9.41 14.95
CA LYS A 179 -7.25 9.20 16.15
C LYS A 179 -8.66 9.80 16.00
N LEU A 180 -8.75 10.97 15.36
CA LEU A 180 -10.03 11.62 15.09
C LEU A 180 -10.85 10.85 14.05
N GLU A 181 -10.22 10.37 12.98
CA GLU A 181 -10.88 9.60 11.91
C GLU A 181 -11.40 8.25 12.40
N THR A 182 -10.66 7.56 13.27
CA THR A 182 -11.08 6.28 13.84
C THR A 182 -12.02 6.42 15.03
N GLY A 183 -12.27 7.64 15.51
CA GLY A 183 -13.15 7.91 16.66
C GLY A 183 -12.58 7.45 18.01
N MET A 184 -11.26 7.37 18.13
CA MET A 184 -10.54 6.82 19.30
C MET A 184 -9.97 7.91 20.23
N MET A 185 -10.59 9.09 20.26
CA MET A 185 -10.29 10.19 21.19
C MET A 185 -11.03 10.07 22.52
#